data_AF-A0A962YBS8-F1
#
_entry.id   AF-A0A962YBS8-F1
#
_cell.length_a   1.000
_cell.length_b   1.000
_cell.length_c   1.000
_cell.angle_alpha   90.00
_cell.angle_beta   90.00
_cell.angle_gamma   90.00
#
_symmetry.space_group_name_H-M   'P 1'
#
loop_
_entity.id
_entity.type
_entity.pdbx_description
1 polymer ?
#
loop_
_entity_poly.entity_id
_entity_poly.type
_entity_poly.pdbx_seq_one_letter_code
_entity_poly.pdbx_strand_id
1 'polypeptide(L)' 'DWSFRDDFLHSQRLPWVQGRKHFGHVQSVQDLTVLLLVDAGHLVATDVPEAAQAMLNTFLSGQPFLLPARQDDT' A
#
# COMPACT_ATOMS: atom_id res chain seq x y z
N ASP A 1 8.49 10.82 -17.75
CA ASP A 1 7.24 10.23 -18.29
C ASP A 1 7.30 8.72 -18.06
N TRP A 2 6.20 8.09 -17.67
CA TRP A 2 6.12 6.65 -17.40
C TRP A 2 4.91 6.06 -18.12
N SER A 3 5.08 4.88 -18.73
CA SER A 3 4.11 4.28 -19.65
C SER A 3 2.72 4.05 -19.07
N PHE A 4 2.58 3.95 -17.75
CA PHE A 4 1.30 3.71 -17.07
C PHE A 4 0.85 4.91 -16.22
N ARG A 5 1.33 6.12 -16.56
CA ARG A 5 0.95 7.36 -15.86
C ARG A 5 -0.57 7.54 -15.81
N ASP A 6 -1.24 7.42 -16.95
CA ASP A 6 -2.68 7.68 -17.02
C ASP A 6 -3.47 6.60 -16.27
N ASP A 7 -3.07 5.32 -16.36
CA ASP A 7 -3.65 4.24 -15.57
C ASP A 7 -3.52 4.52 -14.07
N PHE A 8 -2.35 4.99 -13.63
CA PHE A 8 -2.14 5.37 -12.23
C PHE A 8 -3.04 6.53 -11.81
N LEU A 9 -3.18 7.58 -12.63
CA LEU A 9 -4.06 8.71 -12.34
C LEU A 9 -5.55 8.32 -12.21
N HIS A 10 -5.98 7.28 -12.93
CA HIS A 10 -7.36 6.79 -12.89
C HIS A 10 -7.56 5.59 -11.95
N SER A 11 -6.48 5.04 -11.38
CA SER A 11 -6.55 3.92 -10.45
C SER A 11 -7.15 4.34 -9.10
N GLN A 12 -7.80 3.40 -8.43
CA GLN A 12 -8.40 3.66 -7.13
C GLN A 12 -7.33 3.62 -6.02
N ARG A 13 -7.45 4.57 -5.09
CA ARG A 13 -6.76 4.52 -3.80
C ARG A 13 -7.59 3.72 -2.81
N LEU A 14 -7.01 2.67 -2.23
CA LEU A 14 -7.69 1.75 -1.34
C LEU A 14 -7.05 1.78 0.07
N PRO A 15 -7.80 1.47 1.14
CA PRO A 15 -7.23 1.34 2.48
C PRO A 15 -6.19 0.22 2.53
N TRP A 16 -5.01 0.50 3.08
CA TRP A 16 -3.99 -0.49 3.38
C TRP A 16 -4.15 -0.97 4.82
N VAL A 17 -4.51 -2.26 4.94
CA VAL A 17 -4.77 -2.92 6.21
C VAL A 17 -3.88 -4.15 6.31
N GLN A 18 -3.19 -4.32 7.44
CA GLN A 18 -2.48 -5.54 7.77
C GLN A 18 -3.08 -6.16 9.03
N GLY A 19 -3.60 -7.38 8.91
CA GLY A 19 -4.38 -8.02 9.96
C GLY A 19 -5.65 -7.22 10.29
N ARG A 20 -5.68 -6.60 11.47
CA ARG A 20 -6.80 -5.74 11.93
C ARG A 20 -6.44 -4.26 11.98
N LYS A 21 -5.22 -3.88 11.59
CA LYS A 21 -4.72 -2.51 11.72
C LYS A 21 -4.69 -1.82 10.37
N HIS A 22 -5.35 -0.66 10.30
CA HIS A 22 -5.30 0.25 9.18
C HIS A 22 -4.05 1.13 9.30
N PHE A 23 -3.19 1.10 8.27
CA PHE A 23 -1.94 1.86 8.24
C PHE A 23 -2.00 3.08 7.30
N GLY A 24 -3.06 3.19 6.50
CA GLY A 24 -3.27 4.30 5.58
C GLY A 24 -3.82 3.82 4.24
N HIS A 25 -3.31 4.32 3.14
CA HIS A 25 -3.83 4.00 1.81
C HIS A 25 -2.75 3.51 0.87
N VAL A 26 -3.15 2.74 -0.12
CA VAL A 26 -2.31 2.23 -1.19
C VAL A 26 -2.95 2.48 -2.55
N GLN A 27 -2.11 2.77 -3.53
CA GLN A 27 -2.47 2.89 -4.93
C GLN A 27 -1.40 2.19 -5.76
N SER A 28 -1.80 1.18 -6.54
CA SER A 28 -0.87 0.31 -7.26
C SER A 28 -1.29 0.14 -8.72
N VAL A 29 -0.35 0.30 -9.63
CA VAL A 29 -0.51 0.01 -11.07
C VAL A 29 0.80 -0.59 -11.57
N GLN A 30 0.72 -1.80 -12.15
CA GLN A 30 1.89 -2.56 -12.60
C GLN A 30 2.94 -2.66 -11.48
N ASP A 31 4.19 -2.27 -11.75
CA ASP A 31 5.31 -2.34 -10.82
C ASP A 31 5.45 -1.10 -9.91
N LEU A 32 4.53 -0.13 -10.00
CA LEU A 32 4.52 1.04 -9.12
C LEU A 32 3.43 0.91 -8.06
N THR A 33 3.85 0.96 -6.80
CA THR A 33 2.97 1.06 -5.64
C THR A 33 3.32 2.31 -4.83
N VAL A 34 2.31 3.11 -4.51
CA VAL A 34 2.42 4.29 -3.66
C VAL A 34 1.61 4.08 -2.39
N LEU A 35 2.27 4.25 -1.24
CA LEU A 35 1.65 4.16 0.09
C LEU A 35 1.59 5.55 0.72
N LEU A 36 0.43 5.89 1.25
CA LEU A 36 0.22 7.03 2.12
C LEU A 36 -0.02 6.50 3.52
N LEU A 37 0.95 6.67 4.41
CA LEU A 37 0.88 6.20 5.79
C LEU A 37 0.33 7.30 6.69
N VAL A 38 -0.64 6.95 7.53
CA VAL A 38 -1.16 7.88 8.54
C VAL A 38 -0.18 7.99 9.70
N ASP A 39 -0.20 9.14 10.38
CA ASP A 39 0.64 9.46 11.55
C ASP A 39 2.16 9.42 11.31
N ALA A 40 2.59 9.36 10.04
CA ALA A 40 3.99 9.43 9.65
C ALA A 40 4.38 10.86 9.24
N GLY A 41 5.52 11.34 9.73
CA GLY A 41 6.19 12.53 9.24
C GLY A 41 7.22 12.18 8.16
N HIS A 42 8.31 12.96 8.11
CA HIS A 42 9.38 12.76 7.12
C HIS A 42 10.13 11.44 7.33
N LEU A 43 10.24 10.97 8.57
CA LEU A 43 10.99 9.76 8.92
C LEU A 43 10.02 8.66 9.35
N VAL A 44 9.35 8.06 8.38
CA VAL A 44 8.33 7.01 8.56
C VAL A 44 8.75 5.92 9.54
N ALA A 45 9.99 5.40 9.41
CA ALA A 45 10.47 4.32 10.27
C ALA A 45 10.66 4.74 11.74
N THR A 46 10.86 6.04 12.00
CA THR A 46 10.95 6.60 13.34
C THR A 46 9.56 6.87 13.91
N ASP A 47 8.66 7.45 13.10
CA ASP A 47 7.34 7.91 13.54
C ASP A 47 6.36 6.74 13.71
N VAL A 48 6.37 5.81 12.75
CA VAL A 48 5.46 4.65 12.68
C VAL A 48 6.22 3.35 12.37
N PRO A 49 7.10 2.87 13.28
CA PRO A 49 8.00 1.75 13.04
C PRO A 49 7.28 0.45 12.62
N GLU A 50 6.09 0.20 13.16
CA GLU A 50 5.27 -0.96 12.80
C GLU A 50 4.79 -0.90 11.34
N ALA A 51 4.33 0.26 10.89
CA ALA A 51 3.90 0.47 9.50
C ALA A 51 5.08 0.33 8.53
N ALA A 52 6.24 0.89 8.91
CA ALA A 52 7.47 0.78 8.13
C ALA A 52 7.93 -0.68 7.99
N GLN A 53 7.91 -1.45 9.09
CA GLN A 53 8.26 -2.87 9.05
C GLN A 53 7.28 -3.66 8.16
N ALA A 54 5.97 -3.46 8.32
CA ALA A 54 4.96 -4.11 7.49
C ALA A 54 5.16 -3.79 6.00
N MET A 55 5.48 -2.52 5.69
CA MET A 55 5.73 -2.07 4.33
C MET A 55 6.95 -2.77 3.73
N LEU A 56 8.08 -2.76 4.44
CA LEU A 56 9.31 -3.37 3.97
C LEU A 56 9.17 -4.88 3.81
N ASN A 57 8.55 -5.57 4.76
CA ASN A 57 8.32 -7.01 4.66
C ASN A 57 7.41 -7.37 3.47
N THR A 58 6.37 -6.58 3.22
CA THR A 58 5.46 -6.79 2.07
C THR A 58 6.21 -6.60 0.75
N PHE A 59 6.98 -5.51 0.63
CA PHE A 59 7.79 -5.23 -0.56
C PHE A 59 8.86 -6.31 -0.81
N LEU A 60 9.65 -6.65 0.20
CA LEU A 60 10.78 -7.58 0.07
C LEU A 60 10.34 -9.02 -0.20
N SER A 61 9.14 -9.40 0.23
CA SER A 61 8.56 -10.73 -0.05
C SER A 61 7.89 -10.83 -1.42
N GLY A 62 7.77 -9.72 -2.16
CA GLY A 62 7.04 -9.68 -3.43
C GLY A 62 5.53 -9.89 -3.28
N GLN A 63 4.99 -9.77 -2.06
CA GLN A 63 3.55 -9.87 -1.82
C GLN A 63 2.87 -8.56 -2.26
N PRO A 64 1.66 -8.63 -2.83
CA PRO A 64 0.92 -7.43 -3.18
C PRO A 64 0.46 -6.70 -1.90
N PHE A 65 0.54 -5.37 -1.92
CA PHE A 65 0.04 -4.54 -0.81
C PHE A 65 -1.49 -4.55 -0.69
N LEU A 66 -2.18 -4.89 -1.78
CA LEU A 66 -3.59 -5.19 -1.80
C LEU A 66 -3.76 -6.70 -1.97
N LEU A 67 -4.39 -7.35 -1.01
CA LEU A 67 -4.92 -8.68 -1.24
C LEU A 67 -6.11 -8.56 -2.21
N PRO A 68 -6.26 -9.48 -3.18
CA PRO A 68 -7.47 -9.52 -3.99
C PRO A 68 -8.69 -9.63 -3.06
N ALA A 69 -9.76 -8.90 -3.40
CA ALA A 69 -11.00 -8.93 -2.64
C ALA A 69 -11.42 -10.39 -2.40
N ARG A 70 -11.71 -10.74 -1.14
CA ARG A 70 -12.17 -12.06 -0.76
C ARG A 70 -13.44 -12.37 -1.57
N GLN A 71 -13.38 -13.35 -2.47
CA GLN A 71 -14.55 -13.85 -3.20
C GLN A 71 -15.37 -14.78 -2.29
N ASP A 72 -15.89 -14.26 -1.17
CA ASP A 72 -16.77 -15.01 -0.27
C ASP A 72 -18.02 -14.15 -0.01
N ASP A 73 -18.92 -14.07 -1.00
CA ASP A 73 -20.33 -13.64 -0.82
C ASP A 73 -21.13 -14.07 -2.07
N THR A 74 -21.41 -15.37 -2.20
CA THR A 74 -22.61 -15.92 -2.88
C THR A 74 -22.96 -17.28 -2.31
#